data_AF-A0A9W6T1D4-F1
#
_entry.id   AF-A0A9W6T1D4-F1
#
_cell.length_a   1.000
_cell.length_b   1.000
_cell.length_c   1.000
_cell.angle_alpha   90.00
_cell.angle_beta   90.00
_cell.angle_gamma   90.00
#
_symmetry.space_group_name_H-M   'P 1'
#
loop_
_entity.id
_entity.type
_entity.pdbx_description
1 polymer ?
#
loop_
_entity_poly.entity_id
_entity_poly.type
_entity_poly.pdbx_seq_one_letter_code
_entity_poly.pdbx_strand_id
1 'polypeptide(L)'
;MVKLIEITEGFSGSDITALAKDAAMGPLRELGEKLLLTSKSEIRPVELKDFVSSLNYIRPSVSKESLKEFENWAKIFGSSGV
;
A
#
# COMPACT_ATOMS: atom_id res chain seq x y z
N MET A 1 10.15 -5.65 -8.27
CA MET A 1 8.69 -5.90 -8.30
C MET A 1 8.29 -7.03 -7.35
N VAL A 2 8.93 -8.21 -7.44
CA VAL A 2 8.65 -9.39 -6.59
C VAL A 2 8.60 -9.07 -5.09
N LYS A 3 9.58 -8.33 -4.56
CA LYS A 3 9.62 -7.96 -3.13
C LYS A 3 8.39 -7.20 -2.63
N LEU A 4 7.79 -6.31 -3.44
CA LEU A 4 6.60 -5.56 -3.03
C LEU A 4 5.38 -6.47 -2.94
N ILE A 5 5.23 -7.37 -3.91
CA ILE A 5 4.14 -8.34 -3.94
C ILE A 5 4.17 -9.22 -2.69
N GLU A 6 5.36 -9.75 -2.35
CA GLU A 6 5.55 -10.61 -1.18
C GLU A 6 5.19 -9.92 0.15
N ILE A 7 5.58 -8.65 0.33
CA ILE A 7 5.37 -7.91 1.59
C ILE A 7 3.99 -7.27 1.70
N THR A 8 3.21 -7.24 0.63
CA THR A 8 1.83 -6.73 0.62
C THR A 8 0.78 -7.84 0.53
N GLU A 9 1.17 -9.10 0.75
CA GLU A 9 0.23 -10.22 0.82
C GLU A 9 -0.86 -9.93 1.86
N GLY A 10 -2.13 -10.09 1.46
CA GLY A 10 -3.31 -9.82 2.30
C GLY A 10 -3.77 -8.36 2.34
N PHE A 11 -3.11 -7.43 1.63
CA PHE A 11 -3.60 -6.06 1.47
C PHE A 11 -4.82 -6.03 0.55
N SER A 12 -5.83 -5.23 0.92
CA SER A 12 -6.91 -4.87 0.01
C SER A 12 -6.47 -3.80 -0.99
N GLY A 13 -7.28 -3.55 -2.04
CA GLY A 13 -7.01 -2.47 -2.99
C GLY A 13 -6.94 -1.08 -2.33
N SER A 14 -7.74 -0.84 -1.28
CA SER A 14 -7.65 0.39 -0.49
C SER A 14 -6.35 0.48 0.31
N ASP A 15 -5.86 -0.64 0.85
CA ASP A 15 -4.59 -0.65 1.59
C ASP A 15 -3.41 -0.36 0.66
N ILE A 16 -3.41 -0.96 -0.55
CA ILE A 16 -2.41 -0.67 -1.58
C ILE A 16 -2.46 0.81 -2.00
N THR A 17 -3.66 1.37 -2.14
CA THR A 17 -3.83 2.79 -2.46
C THR A 17 -3.29 3.69 -1.36
N ALA A 18 -3.56 3.36 -0.09
CA ALA A 18 -3.05 4.09 1.06
C ALA A 18 -1.52 3.98 1.13
N LEU A 19 -0.97 2.79 0.92
CA LEU A 19 0.47 2.53 0.89
C LEU A 19 1.17 3.35 -0.20
N ALA A 20 0.63 3.38 -1.42
CA ALA A 20 1.20 4.14 -2.52
C ALA A 20 1.13 5.66 -2.26
N LYS A 21 0.04 6.16 -1.68
CA LYS A 21 -0.10 7.57 -1.30
C LYS A 21 0.93 7.97 -0.24
N ASP A 22 1.09 7.16 0.79
CA ASP A 22 2.07 7.45 1.84
C ASP A 22 3.51 7.33 1.31
N ALA A 23 3.83 6.32 0.49
CA ALA A 23 5.15 6.18 -0.13
C ALA A 23 5.49 7.39 -1.02
N ALA A 24 4.51 7.94 -1.74
CA ALA A 24 4.68 9.16 -2.53
C ALA A 24 5.02 10.40 -1.69
N MET A 25 4.70 10.40 -0.38
CA MET A 25 5.11 11.46 0.55
C MET A 25 6.56 11.29 1.04
N GLY A 26 7.18 10.13 0.84
CA GLY A 26 8.57 9.86 1.23
C GLY A 26 9.58 10.92 0.74
N PRO A 27 9.66 11.18 -0.58
CA PRO A 27 10.48 12.25 -1.13
C PRO A 27 10.20 13.63 -0.53
N LEU A 28 8.93 13.94 -0.25
CA LEU A 28 8.52 15.25 0.29
C LEU A 28 8.95 15.40 1.76
N ARG A 29 8.78 14.33 2.56
CA ARG A 29 9.20 14.29 3.96
C ARG A 29 10.71 14.46 4.13
N GLU A 30 11.50 13.93 3.20
CA GLU A 30 12.96 14.06 3.19
C GLU A 30 13.44 15.49 2.96
N LEU A 31 12.68 16.30 2.22
CA LEU A 31 13.02 17.71 1.97
C LEU A 31 12.76 18.62 3.19
N GLY A 32 11.81 18.24 4.07
CA GLY A 32 11.44 19.04 5.23
C GLY A 32 11.06 20.47 4.86
N GLU A 33 11.62 21.47 5.55
CA GLU A 33 11.35 22.90 5.29
C GLU A 33 11.77 23.35 3.88
N LYS A 34 12.78 22.71 3.28
CA LYS A 34 13.25 23.05 1.93
C LYS A 34 12.18 22.81 0.88
N LEU A 35 11.16 22.00 1.18
CA LEU A 35 10.05 21.72 0.27
C LEU A 35 9.37 23.00 -0.25
N LEU A 36 9.27 24.04 0.58
CA LEU A 36 8.66 25.33 0.21
C LEU A 36 9.43 26.08 -0.88
N LEU A 37 10.72 25.76 -1.04
CA LEU A 37 11.64 26.41 -1.98
C LEU A 37 12.08 25.47 -3.10
N THR A 38 11.68 24.19 -3.05
CA THR A 38 12.14 23.16 -4.00
C THR A 38 11.21 23.13 -5.21
N SER A 39 11.78 23.21 -6.41
CA SER A 39 10.98 23.04 -7.63
C SER A 39 10.55 21.58 -7.80
N LYS A 40 9.42 21.34 -8.47
CA LYS A 40 8.90 19.97 -8.67
C LYS A 40 9.92 19.05 -9.37
N SER A 41 10.74 19.58 -10.26
CA SER A 41 11.78 18.85 -10.99
C SER A 41 12.94 18.37 -10.11
N GLU A 42 13.13 19.00 -8.95
CA GLU A 42 14.20 18.65 -7.99
C GLU A 42 13.74 17.63 -6.94
N ILE A 43 12.43 17.31 -6.90
CA ILE A 43 11.91 16.28 -6.03
C ILE A 43 12.32 14.91 -6.60
N ARG A 44 13.06 14.13 -5.81
CA ARG A 44 13.49 12.80 -6.22
C ARG A 44 12.29 11.89 -6.52
N PRO A 45 12.44 10.90 -7.42
CA PRO A 45 11.40 9.90 -7.64
C PRO A 45 11.14 9.06 -6.38
N VAL A 46 9.96 8.45 -6.34
CA VAL A 46 9.61 7.45 -5.33
C VAL A 46 10.42 6.19 -5.57
N GLU A 47 11.00 5.65 -4.50
CA GLU A 47 11.86 4.48 -4.50
C GLU A 47 11.27 3.38 -3.61
N LEU A 48 11.79 2.15 -3.74
CA LEU A 48 11.36 1.03 -2.91
C LEU A 48 11.50 1.30 -1.39
N LYS A 49 12.50 2.09 -1.00
CA LYS A 49 12.71 2.48 0.41
C LYS A 49 11.51 3.25 0.98
N ASP A 50 10.81 4.02 0.14
CA ASP A 50 9.64 4.79 0.58
C ASP A 50 8.49 3.85 0.91
N PHE A 51 8.24 2.84 0.07
CA PHE A 51 7.25 1.80 0.35
C PHE A 51 7.61 0.99 1.60
N VAL A 52 8.87 0.57 1.74
CA VAL A 52 9.33 -0.16 2.94
C VAL A 52 9.14 0.68 4.20
N SER A 53 9.38 1.99 4.12
CA SER A 53 9.16 2.90 5.25
C SER A 53 7.68 3.08 5.56
N SER A 54 6.84 3.21 4.54
CA SER A 54 5.38 3.35 4.67
C SER A 54 4.71 2.10 5.24
N LEU A 55 5.25 0.92 4.98
CA LEU A 55 4.79 -0.33 5.59
C LEU A 55 4.96 -0.35 7.12
N ASN A 56 5.70 0.57 7.74
CA ASN A 56 5.71 0.67 9.21
C ASN A 56 4.37 1.18 9.77
N TYR A 57 3.61 1.93 8.97
CA TYR A 57 2.39 2.62 9.38
C TYR A 57 1.14 2.06 8.69
N ILE A 58 1.28 1.63 7.42
CA ILE A 58 0.17 1.05 6.66
C ILE A 58 0.14 -0.47 6.87
N ARG A 59 -1.00 -0.97 7.32
CA ARG A 59 -1.27 -2.40 7.59
C ARG A 59 -2.48 -2.86 6.76
N PRO A 60 -2.62 -4.17 6.49
CA PRO A 60 -3.86 -4.70 5.93
C PRO A 60 -5.04 -4.31 6.81
N SER A 61 -6.11 -3.80 6.20
CA SER A 61 -7.33 -3.43 6.93
C SER A 61 -8.28 -4.60 7.14
N VAL A 62 -8.06 -5.70 6.42
CA VAL A 62 -8.88 -6.90 6.50
C VAL A 62 -8.10 -8.03 7.16
N SER A 63 -8.70 -8.69 8.15
CA SER A 63 -8.11 -9.83 8.84
C SER A 63 -8.24 -11.12 8.02
N LYS A 64 -7.34 -12.07 8.25
CA LYS A 64 -7.39 -13.38 7.59
C LYS A 64 -8.62 -14.18 8.02
N GLU A 65 -9.06 -13.98 9.25
CA GLU A 65 -10.23 -14.63 9.83
C GLU A 65 -11.50 -14.21 9.10
N SER A 66 -11.70 -12.90 8.90
CA SER A 66 -12.87 -12.38 8.18
C SER A 66 -12.86 -12.82 6.71
N LEU A 67 -11.69 -12.83 6.05
CA LEU A 67 -11.57 -13.37 4.69
C LEU A 67 -12.02 -14.83 4.61
N LYS A 68 -11.61 -15.65 5.58
CA LYS A 68 -11.99 -17.07 5.65
C LYS A 68 -13.51 -17.26 5.82
N GLU A 69 -14.16 -16.40 6.60
CA GLU A 69 -15.63 -16.41 6.73
C GLU A 69 -16.31 -16.11 5.38
N PHE A 70 -15.85 -15.08 4.67
CA PHE A 70 -16.36 -14.75 3.34
C PHE A 70 -16.11 -15.87 2.32
N GLU A 71 -14.94 -16.50 2.34
CA GLU A 71 -14.63 -17.65 1.49
C GLU A 71 -15.54 -18.85 1.77
N ASN A 72 -15.80 -19.14 3.05
CA ASN A 72 -16.70 -20.24 3.42
C ASN A 72 -18.13 -19.95 2.98
N TRP A 73 -18.60 -18.71 3.13
CA TRP A 73 -19.91 -18.30 2.62
C TRP A 73 -19.98 -18.43 1.09
N ALA A 74 -18.95 -17.95 0.39
CA ALA A 74 -18.86 -18.01 -1.07
C ALA A 74 -18.81 -19.45 -1.61
N LYS A 75 -18.24 -20.41 -0.87
CA LYS A 75 -18.27 -21.83 -1.26
C LYS A 75 -19.68 -22.42 -1.28
N ILE A 76 -20.57 -21.92 -0.43
CA ILE A 76 -21.93 -22.46 -0.27
C ILE A 76 -22.92 -21.69 -1.16
N PHE A 77 -22.78 -20.37 -1.23
CA PHE A 77 -23.78 -19.48 -1.85
C PHE A 77 -23.21 -18.59 -2.96
N GLY A 78 -21.89 -18.62 -3.19
CA GLY A 78 -21.23 -17.78 -4.17
C GLY A 78 -21.60 -18.17 -5.59
N SER A 79 -21.76 -17.17 -6.45
CA SER A 79 -21.84 -17.39 -7.88
C SER A 79 -20.43 -17.42 -8.45
N SER A 80 -20.09 -18.51 -9.12
CA SER A 80 -18.94 -18.51 -10.03
C SER A 80 -19.43 -17.87 -11.31
N GLY A 81 -18.95 -16.67 -11.63
CA GLY A 81 -19.22 -16.06 -12.92
C GLY A 81 -18.69 -16.98 -14.03
N VAL A 82 -19.59 -17.67 -14.71
CA VAL A 82 -19.38 -18.25 -16.04
C VAL A 82 -19.66 -17.19 -17.09
#